data_AF-M6VDM7-F1
#
_entry.id   AF-M6VDM7-F1
#
_cell.length_a   1.000
_cell.length_b   1.000
_cell.length_c   1.000
_cell.angle_alpha   90.00
_cell.angle_beta   90.00
_cell.angle_gamma   90.00
#
_symmetry.space_group_name_H-M   'P 1'
#
loop_
_entity.id
_entity.type
_entity.pdbx_description
1 polymer ?
#
loop_
_entity_poly.entity_id
_entity_poly.type
_entity_poly.pdbx_seq_one_letter_code
_entity_poly.pdbx_strand_id
1 'polypeptide(L)'
;MLERALEFFGLEPGFNEEDLKERFYFLSKKYHPDTGEFSNDSLFKELIEYRDVLQSYLVQKTFQKSNVSPGPKNSNQEDYNIYKNAREIYDFAIHEYYKITEGNPIFLKGNENFALRKLRQSLEISKSKFEELIVLYPQSIWVADSKRTLEKIEIWFKEP
;
A
#
# COMPACT_ATOMS: atom_id res chain seq x y z
N MET A 1 -16.40 9.55 16.38
CA MET A 1 -16.13 9.53 14.93
C MET A 1 -16.52 8.19 14.33
N LEU A 2 -16.05 7.07 14.88
CA LEU A 2 -16.45 5.72 14.45
C LEU A 2 -17.96 5.45 14.51
N GLU A 3 -18.63 5.79 15.63
CA GLU A 3 -20.08 5.59 15.78
C GLU A 3 -20.87 6.34 14.71
N ARG A 4 -20.50 7.60 14.43
CA ARG A 4 -21.11 8.39 13.35
C ARG A 4 -20.89 7.78 11.97
N ALA A 5 -19.72 7.19 11.73
CA ALA A 5 -19.43 6.50 10.47
C ALA A 5 -20.29 5.22 10.33
N LEU A 6 -20.47 4.47 11.42
CA LEU A 6 -21.36 3.30 11.47
C LEU A 6 -22.81 3.68 11.20
N GLU A 7 -23.30 4.73 11.86
CA GLU A 7 -24.65 5.27 11.63
C GLU A 7 -24.83 5.76 10.18
N PHE A 8 -23.85 6.46 9.63
CA PHE A 8 -23.89 6.96 8.25
C PHE A 8 -23.97 5.83 7.21
N PHE A 9 -23.24 4.73 7.46
CA PHE A 9 -23.25 3.55 6.58
C PHE A 9 -24.39 2.57 6.90
N GLY A 10 -25.10 2.76 8.00
CA GLY A 10 -26.10 1.80 8.51
C GLY A 10 -25.47 0.44 8.84
N LEU A 11 -24.25 0.45 9.38
CA LEU A 11 -23.48 -0.74 9.73
C LEU A 11 -23.50 -0.98 11.24
N GLU A 12 -23.58 -2.24 11.65
CA GLU A 12 -23.43 -2.63 13.05
C GLU A 12 -21.93 -2.74 13.41
N PRO A 13 -21.54 -2.57 14.69
CA PRO A 13 -20.13 -2.70 15.15
C PRO A 13 -19.45 -4.05 14.85
N GLY A 14 -20.23 -5.05 14.44
CA GLY A 14 -19.79 -6.37 14.01
C GLY A 14 -19.46 -6.51 12.52
N PHE A 15 -19.62 -5.45 11.72
CA PHE A 15 -19.45 -5.48 10.25
C PHE A 15 -18.08 -6.00 9.79
N ASN A 16 -18.06 -6.59 8.59
CA ASN A 16 -16.86 -7.06 7.91
C ASN A 16 -16.50 -6.16 6.70
N GLU A 17 -15.40 -6.47 6.01
CA GLU A 17 -14.93 -5.68 4.87
C GLU A 17 -15.89 -5.72 3.67
N GLU A 18 -16.61 -6.83 3.49
CA GLU A 18 -17.61 -7.00 2.42
C GLU A 18 -18.83 -6.10 2.67
N ASP A 19 -19.32 -6.05 3.91
CA ASP A 19 -20.41 -5.17 4.33
C ASP A 19 -20.06 -3.69 4.08
N LEU A 20 -18.83 -3.28 4.41
CA LEU A 20 -18.34 -1.93 4.16
C LEU A 20 -18.30 -1.62 2.66
N LYS A 21 -17.80 -2.55 1.86
CA LYS A 21 -17.67 -2.40 0.39
C LYS A 21 -19.03 -2.30 -0.28
N GLU A 22 -19.99 -3.13 0.12
CA GLU A 22 -21.34 -3.13 -0.42
C GLU A 22 -22.06 -1.81 -0.09
N ARG A 23 -22.04 -1.40 1.18
CA ARG A 23 -22.64 -0.13 1.62
C ARG A 23 -21.98 1.07 0.97
N PHE A 24 -20.66 1.07 0.85
CA PHE A 24 -19.92 2.13 0.18
C PHE A 24 -20.35 2.28 -1.28
N TYR A 25 -20.44 1.18 -2.02
CA TYR A 25 -20.85 1.20 -3.42
C TYR A 25 -22.28 1.72 -3.59
N PHE A 26 -23.20 1.28 -2.72
CA PHE A 26 -24.58 1.75 -2.72
C PHE A 26 -24.68 3.26 -2.45
N LEU A 27 -24.02 3.75 -1.40
CA LEU A 27 -24.04 5.17 -1.04
C LEU A 27 -23.26 6.04 -2.03
N SER A 28 -22.19 5.52 -2.62
CA SER A 28 -21.41 6.22 -3.65
C SER A 28 -22.27 6.51 -4.88
N LYS A 29 -23.11 5.56 -5.30
CA LYS A 29 -24.07 5.80 -6.39
C LYS A 29 -25.13 6.83 -6.02
N LYS A 30 -25.59 6.81 -4.78
CA LYS A 30 -26.65 7.70 -4.28
C LYS A 30 -26.19 9.14 -4.13
N TYR A 31 -24.95 9.35 -3.67
CA TYR A 31 -24.38 10.67 -3.39
C TYR A 31 -23.34 11.12 -4.43
N HIS A 32 -23.22 10.42 -5.56
CA HIS A 32 -22.26 10.81 -6.60
C HIS A 32 -22.56 12.23 -7.10
N PRO A 33 -21.56 13.11 -7.22
CA PRO A 33 -21.80 14.49 -7.64
C PRO A 33 -22.37 14.59 -9.07
N ASP A 34 -22.00 13.67 -9.97
CA ASP A 34 -22.46 13.68 -11.37
C ASP A 34 -23.73 12.87 -11.63
N THR A 35 -24.03 11.86 -10.80
CA THR A 35 -25.06 10.84 -11.11
C THR A 35 -25.98 10.52 -9.94
N GLY A 36 -25.79 11.17 -8.80
CA GLY A 36 -26.50 10.90 -7.56
C GLY A 36 -27.88 11.54 -7.50
N GLU A 37 -28.72 11.01 -6.61
CA GLU A 37 -30.06 11.52 -6.32
C GLU A 37 -30.01 12.84 -5.53
N PHE A 38 -28.88 13.09 -4.86
CA PHE A 38 -28.61 14.31 -4.11
C PHE A 38 -27.34 14.97 -4.67
N SER A 39 -27.49 16.10 -5.34
CA SER A 39 -26.37 16.92 -5.81
C SER A 39 -25.74 17.68 -4.63
N ASN A 40 -25.14 16.95 -3.69
CA ASN A 40 -24.49 17.53 -2.53
C ASN A 40 -23.07 16.99 -2.39
N ASP A 41 -22.13 17.74 -2.97
CA ASP A 41 -20.71 17.46 -3.03
C ASP A 41 -20.08 17.25 -1.63
N SER A 42 -20.68 17.86 -0.60
CA SER A 42 -20.28 17.69 0.80
C SER A 42 -20.59 16.29 1.35
N LEU A 43 -21.71 15.67 0.95
CA LEU A 43 -22.10 14.33 1.42
C LEU A 43 -21.18 13.25 0.84
N PHE A 44 -20.70 13.44 -0.39
CA PHE A 44 -19.74 12.51 -0.97
C PHE A 44 -18.38 12.59 -0.25
N LYS A 45 -17.93 13.79 0.13
CA LYS A 45 -16.69 13.97 0.92
C LYS A 45 -16.82 13.30 2.30
N GLU A 46 -17.95 13.49 2.98
CA GLU A 46 -18.24 12.81 4.25
C GLU A 46 -18.27 11.29 4.10
N LEU A 47 -18.82 10.76 3.00
CA LEU A 47 -18.82 9.33 2.69
C LEU A 47 -17.39 8.75 2.60
N ILE A 48 -16.48 9.46 1.92
CA ILE A 48 -15.07 9.03 1.82
C ILE A 48 -14.39 9.07 3.19
N GLU A 49 -14.58 10.15 3.95
CA GLU A 49 -13.99 10.30 5.29
C GLU A 49 -14.44 9.18 6.23
N TYR A 50 -15.74 8.89 6.27
CA TYR A 50 -16.28 7.82 7.10
C TYR A 50 -15.84 6.42 6.65
N ARG A 51 -15.68 6.20 5.33
CA ARG A 51 -15.11 4.96 4.81
C ARG A 51 -13.69 4.74 5.33
N ASP A 52 -12.86 5.76 5.35
CA ASP A 52 -11.47 5.64 5.82
C ASP A 52 -11.37 5.39 7.33
N VAL A 53 -12.29 5.97 8.12
CA VAL A 53 -12.43 5.67 9.56
C VAL A 53 -12.82 4.20 9.78
N LEU A 54 -13.80 3.68 9.03
CA LEU A 54 -14.26 2.29 9.15
C LEU A 54 -13.20 1.30 8.68
N GLN A 55 -12.49 1.62 7.60
CA GLN A 55 -11.36 0.83 7.11
C GLN A 55 -10.24 0.77 8.16
N SER A 56 -9.89 1.91 8.75
CA SER A 56 -8.89 1.98 9.81
C SER A 56 -9.30 1.17 11.04
N TYR A 57 -10.59 1.16 11.40
CA TYR A 57 -11.13 0.33 12.47
C TYR A 57 -11.01 -1.17 12.19
N LEU A 58 -11.33 -1.63 10.96
CA LEU A 58 -11.16 -3.04 10.57
C LEU A 58 -9.68 -3.47 10.64
N VAL A 59 -8.79 -2.60 10.18
CA VAL A 59 -7.35 -2.81 10.25
C VAL A 59 -6.89 -2.88 11.71
N GLN A 60 -7.31 -1.96 12.57
CA GLN A 60 -6.98 -2.00 14.00
C GLN A 60 -7.56 -3.22 14.71
N LYS A 61 -8.79 -3.63 14.39
CA LYS A 61 -9.46 -4.82 14.96
C LYS A 61 -8.73 -6.10 14.56
N THR A 62 -8.26 -6.21 13.32
CA THR A 62 -7.42 -7.34 12.86
C THR A 62 -6.05 -7.34 13.53
N PHE A 63 -5.42 -6.18 13.74
CA PHE A 63 -4.18 -6.05 14.51
C PHE A 63 -4.34 -6.31 16.02
N GLN A 64 -5.47 -5.94 16.63
CA GLN A 64 -5.77 -6.22 18.05
C GLN A 64 -6.06 -7.72 18.27
N LYS A 65 -6.74 -8.37 17.32
CA LYS A 65 -7.03 -9.82 17.37
C LYS A 65 -5.78 -10.69 17.21
N SER A 66 -4.68 -10.14 16.70
CA SER A 66 -3.38 -10.82 16.57
C SER A 66 -2.47 -10.69 17.79
N ASN A 67 -2.86 -9.92 18.83
CA ASN A 67 -2.09 -9.77 20.07
C ASN A 67 -2.48 -10.75 21.20
N VAL A 68 -3.29 -11.77 20.91
CA VAL A 68 -3.60 -12.83 21.89
C VAL A 68 -3.35 -14.21 21.26
N SER A 69 -2.26 -14.84 21.69
CA SER A 69 -1.79 -16.21 21.43
C SER A 69 -0.81 -16.42 20.26
N PRO A 70 0.40 -16.97 20.50
CA PRO A 70 1.30 -17.43 19.46
C PRO A 70 0.80 -18.79 18.93
N GLY A 71 -0.13 -18.75 17.98
CA GLY A 71 -0.38 -19.87 17.07
C GLY A 71 0.75 -20.00 16.05
N PRO A 72 0.92 -21.16 15.38
CA PRO A 72 2.02 -21.37 14.45
C PRO A 72 1.95 -20.32 13.34
N LYS A 73 2.99 -19.48 13.26
CA LYS A 73 3.15 -18.46 12.24
C LYS A 73 3.02 -19.10 10.88
N ASN A 74 1.94 -18.79 10.15
CA ASN A 74 1.81 -19.18 8.76
C ASN A 74 2.91 -18.44 7.99
N SER A 75 3.96 -19.17 7.58
CA SER A 75 5.08 -18.63 6.80
C SER A 75 4.62 -17.84 5.57
N ASN A 76 3.47 -18.25 5.00
CA ASN A 76 2.83 -17.65 3.81
C ASN A 76 2.26 -16.24 4.01
N GLN A 77 2.15 -15.78 5.26
CA GLN A 77 1.70 -14.41 5.55
C GLN A 77 2.88 -13.50 5.89
N GLU A 78 3.92 -14.04 6.52
CA GLU A 78 5.15 -13.29 6.80
C GLU A 78 5.95 -13.01 5.53
N ASP A 79 6.12 -14.01 4.66
CA ASP A 79 6.82 -13.86 3.38
C ASP A 79 6.12 -12.84 2.46
N TYR A 80 4.79 -12.88 2.38
CA TYR A 80 4.00 -11.94 1.61
C TYR A 80 4.11 -10.52 2.17
N ASN A 81 4.11 -10.35 3.49
CA ASN A 81 4.25 -9.03 4.11
C ASN A 81 5.63 -8.41 3.80
N ILE A 82 6.70 -9.21 3.86
CA ILE A 82 8.06 -8.76 3.51
C ILE A 82 8.11 -8.39 2.02
N TYR A 83 7.59 -9.27 1.14
CA TYR A 83 7.52 -9.02 -0.30
C TYR A 83 6.74 -7.74 -0.62
N LYS A 84 5.52 -7.60 -0.08
CA LYS A 84 4.65 -6.45 -0.30
C LYS A 84 5.34 -5.16 0.13
N ASN A 85 5.95 -5.15 1.31
CA ASN A 85 6.66 -3.98 1.80
C ASN A 85 7.86 -3.61 0.92
N ALA A 86 8.67 -4.59 0.50
CA ALA A 86 9.79 -4.37 -0.42
C ALA A 86 9.31 -3.78 -1.76
N ARG A 87 8.17 -4.28 -2.26
CA ARG A 87 7.53 -3.86 -3.51
C ARG A 87 7.00 -2.43 -3.44
N GLU A 88 6.28 -2.08 -2.38
CA GLU A 88 5.76 -0.73 -2.16
C GLU A 88 6.89 0.30 -2.13
N ILE A 89 8.02 -0.02 -1.47
CA ILE A 89 9.19 0.86 -1.43
C ILE A 89 9.81 1.01 -2.82
N TYR A 90 9.94 -0.08 -3.57
CA TYR A 90 10.45 -0.04 -4.95
C TYR A 90 9.56 0.83 -5.85
N ASP A 91 8.26 0.54 -5.90
CA ASP A 91 7.33 1.24 -6.79
C ASP A 91 7.23 2.73 -6.41
N PHE A 92 7.23 3.06 -5.12
CA PHE A 92 7.29 4.45 -4.63
C PHE A 92 8.58 5.16 -5.04
N ALA A 93 9.74 4.52 -4.86
CA ALA A 93 11.03 5.10 -5.21
C ALA A 93 11.14 5.44 -6.70
N ILE A 94 10.71 4.50 -7.56
CA ILE A 94 10.68 4.67 -9.02
C ILE A 94 9.72 5.80 -9.41
N HIS A 95 8.50 5.80 -8.84
CA HIS A 95 7.50 6.83 -9.11
C HIS A 95 8.00 8.22 -8.73
N GLU A 96 8.55 8.38 -7.53
CA GLU A 96 9.10 9.64 -7.05
C GLU A 96 10.26 10.14 -7.90
N TYR A 97 11.15 9.25 -8.35
CA TYR A 97 12.23 9.62 -9.25
C TYR A 97 11.71 10.18 -10.58
N TYR A 98 10.78 9.47 -11.24
CA TYR A 98 10.21 9.94 -12.51
C TYR A 98 9.40 11.22 -12.36
N LYS A 99 8.76 11.42 -11.21
CA LYS A 99 8.05 12.65 -10.88
C LYS A 99 9.01 13.83 -10.72
N ILE A 100 10.12 13.66 -9.98
CA ILE A 100 11.12 14.73 -9.78
C ILE A 100 11.83 15.08 -11.09
N THR A 101 12.02 14.09 -11.96
CA THR A 101 12.74 14.24 -13.22
C THR A 101 11.83 14.63 -14.40
N GLU A 102 10.53 14.83 -14.17
CA GLU A 102 9.52 15.08 -15.21
C GLU A 102 9.56 14.06 -16.36
N GLY A 103 9.92 12.81 -16.05
CA GLY A 103 10.09 11.74 -17.03
C GLY A 103 11.40 11.79 -17.83
N ASN A 104 12.26 12.79 -17.65
CA ASN A 104 13.56 12.90 -18.30
C ASN A 104 14.65 12.30 -17.39
N PRO A 105 15.17 11.09 -17.63
CA PRO A 105 16.20 10.50 -16.77
C PRO A 105 17.45 11.41 -16.74
N ILE A 106 17.59 12.19 -15.66
CA ILE A 106 18.66 13.18 -15.50
C ILE A 106 19.98 12.43 -15.34
N PHE A 107 20.94 12.82 -16.17
CA PHE A 107 22.31 12.29 -16.30
C PHE A 107 22.88 11.56 -15.08
N LEU A 108 23.41 10.37 -15.37
CA LEU A 108 23.94 9.32 -14.50
C LEU A 108 25.19 9.69 -13.68
N LYS A 109 25.48 10.97 -13.41
CA LYS A 109 26.53 11.37 -12.46
C LYS A 109 25.93 11.43 -11.05
N GLY A 110 26.11 10.35 -10.29
CA GLY A 110 25.52 10.17 -8.95
C GLY A 110 25.88 11.24 -7.91
N ASN A 111 26.89 12.08 -8.15
CA ASN A 111 27.25 13.16 -7.25
C ASN A 111 26.56 14.51 -7.50
N GLU A 112 25.98 14.72 -8.67
CA GLU A 112 25.37 16.00 -9.06
C GLU A 112 23.83 15.91 -9.09
N ASN A 113 23.27 14.70 -9.02
CA ASN A 113 21.84 14.46 -9.15
C ASN A 113 21.20 14.03 -7.82
N PHE A 114 20.57 14.98 -7.13
CA PHE A 114 19.82 14.74 -5.88
C PHE A 114 18.73 13.68 -6.05
N ALA A 115 18.00 13.69 -7.17
CA ALA A 115 16.93 12.73 -7.44
C ALA A 115 17.47 11.30 -7.53
N LEU A 116 18.60 11.10 -8.19
CA LEU A 116 19.24 9.79 -8.32
C LEU A 116 19.80 9.29 -6.97
N ARG A 117 20.35 10.18 -6.13
CA ARG A 117 20.78 9.81 -4.77
C ARG A 117 19.61 9.34 -3.92
N LYS A 118 18.50 10.09 -3.92
CA LYS A 118 17.27 9.73 -3.20
C LYS A 118 16.73 8.39 -3.71
N LEU A 119 16.69 8.20 -5.03
CA LEU A 119 16.29 6.93 -5.63
C LEU A 119 17.16 5.77 -5.12
N ARG A 120 18.49 5.88 -5.25
CA ARG A 120 19.43 4.82 -4.82
C ARG A 120 19.25 4.48 -3.34
N GLN A 121 19.08 5.48 -2.47
CA GLN A 121 18.84 5.23 -1.04
C GLN A 121 17.56 4.43 -0.81
N SER A 122 16.45 4.80 -1.47
CA SER A 122 15.19 4.06 -1.33
C SER A 122 15.26 2.65 -1.95
N LEU A 123 15.94 2.51 -3.09
CA LEU A 123 16.15 1.21 -3.73
C LEU A 123 17.03 0.29 -2.89
N GLU A 124 18.02 0.80 -2.15
CA GLU A 124 18.83 0.00 -1.23
C GLU A 124 17.96 -0.63 -0.13
N ILE A 125 17.02 0.14 0.43
CA ILE A 125 16.08 -0.37 1.45
C ILE A 125 15.20 -1.48 0.86
N SER A 126 14.68 -1.28 -0.36
CA SER A 126 13.87 -2.29 -1.06
C SER A 126 14.68 -3.55 -1.36
N LYS A 127 15.93 -3.38 -1.84
CA LYS A 127 16.87 -4.46 -2.12
C LYS A 127 17.12 -5.32 -0.88
N SER A 128 17.47 -4.72 0.26
CA SER A 128 17.73 -5.49 1.49
C SER A 128 16.53 -6.32 1.93
N LYS A 129 15.30 -5.82 1.72
CA LYS A 129 14.07 -6.56 2.06
C LYS A 129 13.77 -7.70 1.09
N PHE A 130 14.06 -7.55 -0.19
CA PHE A 130 13.99 -8.66 -1.13
C PHE A 130 15.05 -9.72 -0.85
N GLU A 131 16.27 -9.33 -0.48
CA GLU A 131 17.31 -10.26 -0.04
C GLU A 131 16.92 -10.99 1.25
N GLU A 132 16.36 -10.28 2.23
CA GLU A 132 15.79 -10.85 3.46
C GLU A 132 14.74 -11.91 3.15
N LEU A 133 13.78 -11.61 2.27
CA LEU A 133 12.75 -12.56 1.84
C LEU A 133 13.36 -13.85 1.25
N ILE A 134 14.37 -13.71 0.38
CA ILE A 134 15.01 -14.85 -0.29
C ILE A 134 15.75 -15.73 0.71
N VAL A 135 16.40 -15.13 1.71
CA VAL A 135 17.14 -15.85 2.75
C VAL A 135 16.19 -16.54 3.73
N LEU A 136 15.15 -15.84 4.20
CA LEU A 136 14.24 -16.36 5.22
C LEU A 136 13.19 -17.33 4.65
N TYR A 137 12.74 -17.12 3.41
CA TYR A 137 11.66 -17.88 2.77
C TYR A 137 12.04 -18.34 1.35
N PRO A 138 13.07 -19.18 1.18
CA PRO A 138 13.58 -19.57 -0.14
C PRO A 138 12.58 -20.37 -1.00
N GLN A 139 11.55 -20.95 -0.39
CA GLN A 139 10.47 -21.69 -1.06
C GLN A 139 9.23 -20.83 -1.35
N SER A 140 9.25 -19.54 -1.01
CA SER A 140 8.13 -18.64 -1.25
C SER A 140 7.90 -18.43 -2.75
N ILE A 141 6.62 -18.35 -3.16
CA ILE A 141 6.23 -18.04 -4.54
C ILE A 141 6.73 -16.66 -5.01
N TRP A 142 7.06 -15.78 -4.07
CA TRP A 142 7.49 -14.41 -4.33
C TRP A 142 8.98 -14.31 -4.70
N VAL A 143 9.79 -15.32 -4.38
CA VAL A 143 11.26 -15.34 -4.60
C VAL A 143 11.62 -15.09 -6.07
N ALA A 144 10.85 -15.68 -7.00
CA ALA A 144 11.11 -15.53 -8.43
C ALA A 144 10.95 -14.07 -8.90
N ASP A 145 9.90 -13.38 -8.44
CA ASP A 145 9.69 -11.95 -8.76
C ASP A 145 10.72 -11.07 -8.04
N SER A 146 11.05 -11.38 -6.78
CA SER A 146 12.06 -10.65 -6.02
C SER A 146 13.42 -10.68 -6.70
N LYS A 147 13.86 -11.83 -7.21
CA LYS A 147 15.13 -11.93 -7.98
C LYS A 147 15.10 -11.06 -9.25
N ARG A 148 14.02 -11.10 -10.03
CA ARG A 148 13.85 -10.25 -11.22
C ARG A 148 13.82 -8.77 -10.87
N THR A 149 13.23 -8.41 -9.74
CA THR A 149 13.18 -7.01 -9.27
C THR A 149 14.56 -6.56 -8.80
N LEU A 150 15.33 -7.42 -8.12
CA LEU A 150 16.72 -7.14 -7.76
C LEU A 150 17.60 -6.84 -9.00
N GLU A 151 17.48 -7.63 -10.06
CA GLU A 151 18.19 -7.36 -11.33
C GLU A 151 17.85 -5.98 -11.90
N LYS A 152 16.59 -5.54 -11.81
CA LYS A 152 16.18 -4.18 -12.22
C LYS A 152 16.75 -3.10 -11.31
N ILE A 153 16.82 -3.37 -10.01
CA ILE A 153 17.40 -2.45 -9.03
C ILE A 153 18.89 -2.22 -9.35
N GLU A 154 19.65 -3.27 -9.66
CA GLU A 154 21.09 -3.19 -9.94
C GLU A 154 21.43 -2.23 -11.10
N ILE A 155 20.55 -2.08 -12.08
CA ILE A 155 20.74 -1.15 -13.21
C ILE A 155 20.93 0.28 -12.72
N TRP A 156 20.25 0.67 -11.63
CA TRP A 156 20.33 2.03 -11.06
C TRP A 156 21.63 2.31 -10.31
N PHE A 157 22.38 1.26 -9.95
CA PHE A 157 23.66 1.37 -9.24
C PHE A 157 24.87 1.29 -10.16
N LYS A 158 24.69 0.83 -11.41
CA LYS A 158 25.75 0.88 -12.42
C LYS A 158 26.01 2.33 -12.78
N GLU A 159 27.26 2.77 -12.60
CA GLU A 159 27.72 4.02 -13.20
C GLU A 159 28.02 3.76 -14.70
N PRO A 160 27.71 4.71 -15.59
CA PRO A 160 28.11 4.65 -16.99
C PRO A 160 29.63 4.83 -17.17
#